data_AF-A0A815X895-F1
#
_entry.id   AF-A0A815X895-F1
#
_cell.length_a   1.000
_cell.length_b   1.000
_cell.length_c   1.000
_cell.angle_alpha   90.00
_cell.angle_beta   90.00
_cell.angle_gamma   90.00
#
_symmetry.space_group_name_H-M   'P 1'
#
loop_
_entity.id
_entity.type
_entity.pdbx_description
1 polymer ?
#
loop_
_entity_poly.entity_id
_entity_poly.type
_entity_poly.pdbx_seq_one_letter_code
_entity_poly.pdbx_strand_id
1 'polypeptide(L)'
;MKHAKTTGGLIHYATWESAVYGFSHAKELKNIRKQLFQQKLPYSKYKIERRPIFKTTLDGKPTWALPFPGSDKSVVQRTQYFNYTQLNKKPIRFQPYIQISSLFAVIQNKINNKN
;
A
#
# COMPACT_ATOMS: atom_id res chain seq x y z
N MET A 1 -32.36 -32.23 0.22
CA MET A 1 -32.39 -30.76 0.40
C MET A 1 -31.26 -30.16 -0.43
N LYS A 2 -31.59 -29.29 -1.39
CA LYS A 2 -30.61 -28.62 -2.26
C LYS A 2 -30.04 -27.41 -1.50
N HIS A 3 -28.76 -27.43 -1.14
CA HIS A 3 -28.11 -26.26 -0.56
C HIS A 3 -28.05 -25.14 -1.60
N ALA A 4 -28.77 -24.06 -1.33
CA ALA A 4 -28.72 -22.85 -2.12
C ALA A 4 -27.29 -22.28 -2.02
N LYS A 5 -26.58 -22.31 -3.15
CA LYS A 5 -25.29 -21.66 -3.32
C LYS A 5 -25.53 -20.16 -3.27
N THR A 6 -25.36 -19.55 -2.10
CA THR A 6 -25.38 -18.09 -1.97
C THR A 6 -24.19 -17.57 -2.78
N THR A 7 -24.48 -16.94 -3.90
CA THR A 7 -23.51 -16.21 -4.72
C THR A 7 -23.10 -14.95 -3.94
N GLY A 8 -22.34 -15.15 -2.86
CA GLY A 8 -21.82 -14.09 -2.02
C GLY A 8 -20.75 -13.32 -2.79
N GLY A 9 -20.83 -12.00 -2.80
CA GLY A 9 -19.86 -11.13 -3.45
C GLY A 9 -18.42 -11.47 -3.02
N LEU A 10 -17.46 -11.17 -3.89
CA LEU A 10 -16.04 -11.48 -3.75
C LEU A 10 -15.39 -10.97 -2.44
N ILE A 11 -16.10 -10.13 -1.67
CA ILE A 11 -15.68 -9.48 -0.44
C ILE A 11 -16.71 -9.82 0.64
N HIS A 12 -16.24 -10.40 1.75
CA HIS A 12 -17.09 -10.66 2.92
C HIS A 12 -17.72 -9.36 3.42
N TYR A 13 -19.00 -9.39 3.82
CA TYR A 13 -19.75 -8.24 4.33
C TYR A 13 -18.96 -7.42 5.37
N ALA A 14 -18.32 -8.10 6.33
CA ALA A 14 -17.49 -7.48 7.36
C ALA A 14 -16.30 -6.69 6.80
N THR A 15 -15.70 -7.15 5.70
CA THR A 15 -14.60 -6.45 5.03
C THR A 15 -15.10 -5.21 4.30
N TRP A 16 -16.27 -5.28 3.66
CA TRP A 16 -16.88 -4.12 3.01
C TRP A 16 -17.25 -3.04 4.03
N GLU A 17 -17.91 -3.44 5.11
CA GLU A 17 -18.27 -2.55 6.20
C GLU A 17 -17.03 -1.89 6.82
N SER A 18 -16.00 -2.69 7.14
CA SER A 18 -14.73 -2.18 7.67
C SER A 18 -14.04 -1.21 6.70
N ALA A 19 -14.12 -1.46 5.39
CA ALA A 19 -13.58 -0.56 4.39
C ALA A 19 -14.32 0.78 4.39
N VAL A 20 -15.66 0.78 4.36
CA VAL A 20 -16.49 1.99 4.38
C VAL A 20 -16.23 2.82 5.64
N TYR A 21 -16.18 2.19 6.81
CA TYR A 21 -15.84 2.88 8.06
C TYR A 21 -14.39 3.40 8.06
N GLY A 22 -13.45 2.62 7.53
CA GLY A 22 -12.05 3.04 7.40
C GLY A 22 -11.87 4.26 6.48
N PHE A 23 -12.62 4.33 5.39
CA PHE A 23 -12.57 5.45 4.44
C PHE A 23 -13.27 6.70 4.98
N SER A 24 -14.44 6.56 5.63
CA SER A 24 -15.16 7.70 6.22
C SER A 24 -14.33 8.43 7.28
N HIS A 25 -13.60 7.70 8.12
CA HIS A 25 -12.76 8.28 9.19
C HIS A 25 -11.30 8.51 8.77
N ALA A 26 -10.95 8.32 7.50
CA ALA A 26 -9.58 8.48 7.02
C ALA A 26 -9.02 9.90 7.25
N LYS A 27 -9.88 10.93 7.16
CA LYS A 27 -9.49 12.33 7.39
C LYS A 27 -9.12 12.58 8.85
N GLU A 28 -9.91 12.07 9.78
CA GLU A 28 -9.66 12.17 11.22
C GLU A 28 -8.37 11.43 11.59
N LEU A 29 -8.20 10.22 11.08
CA LEU A 29 -6.98 9.43 11.27
C LEU A 29 -5.72 10.16 10.75
N LYS A 30 -5.83 10.97 9.69
CA LYS A 30 -4.71 11.78 9.20
C LYS A 30 -4.30 12.85 10.21
N ASN A 31 -5.26 13.50 10.88
CA ASN A 31 -4.99 14.51 11.89
C ASN A 31 -4.32 13.89 13.13
N ILE A 32 -4.87 12.79 13.63
CA ILE A 32 -4.31 12.04 14.76
C ILE A 32 -2.88 11.58 14.44
N ARG A 33 -2.64 11.05 13.23
CA ARG A 33 -1.29 10.63 12.80
C ARG A 33 -0.31 11.80 12.75
N LYS A 34 -0.75 12.99 12.32
CA LYS A 34 0.09 14.18 12.32
C LYS A 34 0.50 14.59 13.74
N GLN A 35 -0.41 14.44 14.71
CA GLN A 35 -0.15 14.71 16.12
C GLN A 35 0.75 13.64 16.77
N LEU A 36 0.65 12.37 16.35
CA LEU A 36 1.45 11.28 16.90
C LEU A 36 2.90 11.28 16.34
N PHE A 37 3.06 11.59 15.05
CA PHE A 37 4.34 11.54 14.33
C PHE A 37 4.86 12.95 14.01
N GLN A 38 5.09 13.77 15.04
CA GLN A 38 5.53 15.17 14.87
C GLN A 38 6.99 15.28 14.44
N GLN A 39 7.85 14.36 14.90
CA GLN A 39 9.27 14.39 14.57
C GLN A 39 9.49 13.92 13.12
N LYS A 40 10.22 14.70 12.33
CA LYS A 40 10.63 14.26 10.99
C LYS A 40 11.81 13.30 11.13
N LEU A 41 11.69 12.11 10.53
CA LEU A 41 12.80 11.17 10.46
C LEU A 41 13.93 11.77 9.60
N PRO A 42 15.20 11.59 10.01
CA PRO A 42 16.33 12.05 9.22
C PRO A 42 16.34 11.34 7.86
N TYR A 43 16.73 12.06 6.82
CA TYR A 43 16.87 11.47 5.50
C TYR A 43 18.01 10.43 5.53
N SER A 44 17.67 9.18 5.24
CA SER A 44 18.70 8.15 5.02
C SER A 44 19.63 8.57 3.89
N LYS A 45 20.94 8.29 4.07
CA LYS A 45 22.03 8.53 3.10
C LYS A 45 21.75 7.86 1.75
N TYR A 46 21.05 6.73 1.76
CA TYR A 46 20.73 5.97 0.56
C TYR A 46 19.36 6.39 0.00
N LYS A 47 19.38 7.12 -1.11
CA LYS A 47 18.17 7.54 -1.83
C LYS A 47 17.73 6.42 -2.77
N ILE A 48 16.62 5.77 -2.45
CA ILE A 48 15.91 4.90 -3.40
C ILE A 48 15.17 5.78 -4.40
N GLU A 49 15.44 5.58 -5.68
CA GLU A 49 14.70 6.21 -6.78
C GLU A 49 13.27 5.70 -6.81
N ARG A 50 12.30 6.61 -6.92
CA ARG A 50 10.90 6.24 -7.10
C ARG A 50 10.69 5.89 -8.57
N ARG A 51 10.47 4.60 -8.85
CA ARG A 51 10.16 4.11 -10.18
C ARG A 51 8.65 3.98 -10.30
N PRO A 52 7.97 4.70 -11.22
CA PRO A 52 6.52 4.70 -11.29
C PRO A 52 5.97 3.37 -11.82
N ILE A 53 6.44 2.94 -12.98
CA ILE A 53 6.09 1.64 -13.59
C ILE A 53 7.33 1.21 -14.35
N PHE A 54 7.78 -0.03 -14.16
CA PHE A 54 8.89 -0.56 -14.94
C PHE A 54 8.67 -2.02 -15.30
N LYS A 55 9.29 -2.44 -16.41
CA LYS A 55 9.31 -3.85 -16.82
C LYS A 55 10.29 -4.62 -15.94
N THR A 56 9.87 -5.78 -15.46
CA THR A 56 10.71 -6.73 -14.74
C THR A 56 10.48 -8.13 -15.30
N THR A 57 11.30 -9.08 -14.86
CA THR A 57 11.16 -10.48 -15.27
C THR A 57 11.04 -11.31 -14.01
N LEU A 58 9.97 -12.10 -13.93
CA LEU A 58 9.77 -13.08 -12.86
C LEU A 58 9.52 -14.43 -13.51
N ASP A 59 10.24 -15.45 -13.05
CA ASP A 59 10.13 -16.82 -13.54
C ASP A 59 10.22 -16.94 -15.07
N GLY A 60 11.12 -16.15 -15.68
CA GLY A 60 11.36 -16.12 -17.12
C GLY A 60 10.29 -15.40 -17.96
N LYS A 61 9.27 -14.79 -17.34
CA LYS A 61 8.19 -14.07 -18.05
C LYS A 61 8.29 -12.56 -17.86
N PRO A 62 8.02 -11.75 -18.89
CA PRO A 62 7.99 -10.30 -18.76
C PRO A 62 6.77 -9.88 -17.93
N THR A 63 7.02 -9.20 -16.80
CA THR A 63 6.00 -8.67 -15.90
C THR A 63 6.18 -7.17 -15.69
N TRP A 64 5.17 -6.53 -15.12
CA TRP A 64 5.17 -5.10 -14.82
C TRP A 64 5.18 -4.88 -13.33
N ALA A 65 6.15 -4.11 -12.84
CA ALA A 65 6.25 -3.72 -11.45
C ALA A 65 5.60 -2.35 -11.22
N LEU A 66 4.68 -2.29 -10.26
CA LEU A 66 3.96 -1.09 -9.83
C LEU A 66 4.18 -0.84 -8.35
N PRO A 67 4.24 0.42 -7.89
CA PRO A 67 4.27 0.72 -6.47
C PRO A 67 3.00 0.18 -5.82
N PHE A 68 3.16 -0.53 -4.72
CA PHE A 68 2.02 -1.11 -4.01
C PHE A 68 1.12 -0.02 -3.41
N PRO A 69 -0.19 0.00 -3.73
CA PRO A 69 -1.11 1.03 -3.24
C PRO A 69 -1.63 0.78 -1.81
N GLY A 70 -1.22 -0.31 -1.16
CA GLY A 70 -1.76 -0.70 0.15
C GLY A 70 -1.06 -0.10 1.37
N SER A 71 -1.43 -0.64 2.54
CA SER A 71 -1.05 -0.10 3.85
C SER A 71 0.42 -0.35 4.22
N ASP A 72 1.06 -1.37 3.67
CA ASP A 72 2.38 -1.87 4.07
C ASP A 72 3.43 -0.77 4.19
N LYS A 73 3.49 0.12 3.21
CA LYS A 73 4.43 1.25 3.22
C LYS A 73 4.23 2.13 4.45
N SER A 74 2.97 2.40 4.80
CA SER A 74 2.63 3.21 5.96
C SER A 74 2.92 2.49 7.28
N VAL A 75 2.73 1.16 7.32
CA VAL A 75 3.07 0.33 8.49
C VAL A 75 4.57 0.34 8.73
N VAL A 76 5.36 0.03 7.70
CA VAL A 76 6.83 0.04 7.79
C VAL A 76 7.34 1.41 8.21
N GLN A 77 6.83 2.49 7.63
CA GLN A 77 7.23 3.86 8.04
C GLN A 77 6.99 4.14 9.52
N ARG A 78 5.87 3.68 10.09
CA ARG A 78 5.56 3.84 11.52
C ARG A 78 6.46 2.98 12.39
N THR A 79 6.74 1.74 11.98
CA THR A 79 7.70 0.88 12.67
C THR A 79 9.10 1.50 12.67
N GLN A 80 9.54 2.08 11.54
CA GLN A 80 10.81 2.79 11.46
C GLN A 80 10.84 4.04 12.35
N TYR A 81 9.73 4.76 12.47
CA TYR A 81 9.61 5.87 13.41
C TYR A 81 9.81 5.42 14.86
N PHE A 82 9.12 4.36 15.27
CA PHE A 82 9.27 3.79 16.60
C PHE A 82 10.72 3.34 16.86
N ASN A 83 11.32 2.63 15.92
CA ASN A 83 12.72 2.17 16.03
C ASN A 83 13.72 3.31 16.14
N TYR A 84 13.49 4.43 15.44
CA TYR A 84 14.35 5.60 15.51
C TYR A 84 14.19 6.32 16.86
N THR A 85 12.96 6.55 17.29
CA THR A 85 12.66 7.33 18.51
C THR A 85 12.97 6.56 19.80
N GLN A 86 12.68 5.26 19.86
CA GLN A 86 12.82 4.46 21.09
C GLN A 86 14.10 3.65 21.14
N LEU A 87 14.55 3.12 19.99
CA LEU A 87 15.69 2.20 19.93
C LEU A 87 16.96 2.84 19.35
N ASN A 88 16.92 4.14 19.00
CA ASN A 88 18.01 4.88 18.35
C ASN A 88 18.57 4.17 17.10
N LYS A 89 17.74 3.39 16.40
CA LYS A 89 18.14 2.69 15.17
C LYS A 89 17.96 3.59 13.96
N LYS A 90 18.92 3.55 13.02
CA LYS A 90 18.84 4.34 11.79
C LYS A 90 17.65 3.89 10.93
N PRO A 91 16.81 4.83 10.44
CA PRO A 91 15.65 4.48 9.62
C PRO A 91 16.08 4.03 8.22
N ILE A 92 15.43 2.98 7.72
CA ILE A 92 15.61 2.50 6.34
C ILE A 92 14.58 3.13 5.41
N ARG A 93 14.90 3.18 4.11
CA ARG A 93 13.89 3.49 3.08
C ARG A 93 13.28 2.20 2.57
N PHE A 94 11.96 2.14 2.59
CA PHE A 94 11.18 1.01 2.11
C PHE A 94 10.24 1.47 1.00
N GLN A 95 10.24 0.75 -0.12
CA GLN A 95 9.34 0.98 -1.23
C GLN A 95 8.86 -0.37 -1.77
N PRO A 96 7.63 -0.79 -1.45
CA PRO A 96 7.07 -2.03 -1.95
C PRO A 96 6.62 -1.88 -3.41
N TYR A 97 6.76 -2.97 -4.16
CA TYR A 97 6.26 -3.11 -5.51
C TYR A 97 5.45 -4.40 -5.64
N ILE A 98 4.39 -4.37 -6.41
CA ILE A 98 3.64 -5.54 -6.85
C ILE A 98 3.92 -5.80 -8.32
N GLN A 99 3.89 -7.08 -8.68
CA GLN A 99 4.12 -7.51 -10.06
C GLN A 99 2.82 -7.97 -10.67
N ILE A 100 2.57 -7.56 -11.91
CA ILE A 100 1.39 -7.93 -12.68
C ILE A 100 1.85 -8.48 -14.03
N SER A 101 1.28 -9.61 -14.43
CA SER A 101 1.66 -10.30 -15.68
C SER A 101 1.09 -9.66 -16.96
N SER A 102 0.05 -8.83 -16.86
CA SER A 102 -0.63 -8.23 -18.03
C SER A 102 -0.67 -6.70 -17.98
N LEU A 103 -0.30 -6.08 -19.11
CA LEU A 103 -0.39 -4.62 -19.35
C LEU A 103 -1.81 -4.07 -19.28
N PHE A 104 -2.80 -4.86 -19.72
CA PHE A 104 -4.20 -4.40 -19.78
C PHE A 104 -4.74 -4.02 -18.40
N ALA A 105 -4.39 -4.80 -17.37
CA ALA A 105 -4.74 -4.50 -15.99
C ALA A 105 -4.13 -3.17 -15.52
N VAL A 106 -2.94 -2.82 -15.99
CA VAL A 106 -2.24 -1.57 -15.63
C VAL A 106 -2.85 -0.36 -16.32
N ILE A 107 -3.18 -0.48 -17.61
CA ILE A 107 -3.78 0.59 -18.42
C ILE A 107 -5.21 0.90 -17.93
N GLN A 108 -6.03 -0.12 -17.67
CA GLN A 108 -7.39 0.06 -17.12
C GLN A 108 -7.36 0.78 -15.75
N ASN A 109 -6.39 0.45 -14.90
CA ASN A 109 -6.24 1.10 -13.59
C ASN A 109 -5.79 2.57 -13.72
N LYS A 110 -4.97 2.89 -14.73
CA LYS A 110 -4.52 4.28 -15.00
C LYS A 110 -5.60 5.14 -15.68
N ILE A 111 -6.47 4.55 -16.51
CA ILE A 111 -7.58 5.26 -17.16
C ILE A 111 -8.68 5.61 -16.14
N ASN A 112 -9.02 4.69 -15.22
CA ASN A 112 -10.04 4.94 -14.20
C ASN A 112 -9.62 5.90 -13.07
N ASN A 113 -8.33 6.21 -12.93
CA ASN A 113 -7.81 7.14 -11.91
C ASN A 113 -7.59 8.56 -12.47
N LYS A 114 -8.08 8.84 -13.69
CA LYS A 114 -7.93 10.12 -14.39
C LYS A 114 -9.27 10.82 -14.69
N ASN A 115 -10.39 10.28 -14.18
CA ASN A 115 -11.72 10.89 -14.17
C ASN A 115 -12.07 11.33 -12.75
#